data_AF-A0A420S5R3-F1
#
_entry.id   AF-A0A420S5R3-F1
#
_cell.length_a   1.000
_cell.length_b   1.000
_cell.length_c   1.000
_cell.angle_alpha   90.00
_cell.angle_beta   90.00
_cell.angle_gamma   90.00
#
_symmetry.space_group_name_H-M   'P 1'
#
loop_
_entity.id
_entity.type
_entity.pdbx_description
1 polymer ?
#
loop_
_entity_poly.entity_id
_entity_poly.type
_entity_poly.pdbx_seq_one_letter_code
_entity_poly.pdbx_strand_id
1 'polypeptide(L)'
;MPFKTALTIWQSIGLFSFLSLVLGTAFTLASCGILIYLWRGADLAHDRKEPQFWKTIATSGWAARVATICSAVIRTSIAVQVGVIAAALSAIILETTGVRFNDVTILSSERASKSGFINIFPAVLRQTTGNPLSIFKGRLPRRHDQAIASKHPADWRFNYKGPTYWGSKPSAQWRFADDRIGKSQYGDTGDVYRAMLPFSDVTSRTSLESYNGPALVANVRTVFRAPPLQNSSISAQGMVSPHFGDAKDSVSAVLNTTGPSECMLYCRDEGKLTGWPVSLCDYSGSFMPQPELPIDPKTERKHSFQQMLVINATTNIAADGFRDTNGGPSPKRLRNLTYEMRDVWTKAYDANGDHILSATFCFLNTYPAQIYNVSMSGHQTAREPSLNARKIDRARLQLGNEGDSAKRGILDLDIGRRLNVSSRLVDFVEGVPMEDGPAHDPYYRTLGLEHPSMSNTTWGMMSPAQEVEQGWSANLAHISLFQSIIQETEDPAMAIQGLMTRLYQMVYYNWLEEYDLKYPVNTIHTQDRLIPTRWTGLIIVLVLITVHLGLVFTTIILFMLKTRASALGNTWHTLVQTARMADGVEGADMMLDDEVEKWTKATGRNTDVCGIKKSGKDGKVGVQLLRNRS
;
A
#
# COMPACT_ATOMS: atom_id res chain seq x y z
N MET A 1 63.60 56.52 -3.02
CA MET A 1 62.14 56.21 -3.09
C MET A 1 62.00 54.70 -3.20
N PRO A 2 61.45 53.96 -2.21
CA PRO A 2 61.44 52.51 -2.28
C PRO A 2 60.08 51.97 -2.76
N PHE A 3 60.14 51.16 -3.81
CA PHE A 3 59.09 50.24 -4.24
C PHE A 3 58.82 49.18 -3.14
N LYS A 4 57.64 49.24 -2.52
CA LYS A 4 57.07 48.12 -1.74
C LYS A 4 56.07 47.38 -2.63
N THR A 5 56.51 46.34 -3.34
CA THR A 5 55.57 45.41 -3.97
C THR A 5 55.08 44.41 -2.93
N ALA A 6 53.91 44.69 -2.35
CA ALA A 6 53.10 43.66 -1.69
C ALA A 6 52.76 42.58 -2.72
N LEU A 7 52.76 41.30 -2.32
CA LEU A 7 52.26 40.22 -3.16
C LEU A 7 50.84 40.56 -3.63
N THR A 8 50.53 40.37 -4.92
CA THR A 8 49.15 40.54 -5.39
C THR A 8 48.26 39.48 -4.76
N ILE A 9 46.97 39.78 -4.56
CA ILE A 9 45.98 38.92 -3.88
C ILE A 9 46.03 37.46 -4.39
N TRP A 10 46.20 37.29 -5.70
CA TRP A 10 46.32 36.02 -6.40
C TRP A 10 47.58 35.21 -6.06
N GLN A 11 48.69 35.88 -5.75
CA GLN A 11 49.97 35.25 -5.40
C GLN A 11 50.00 34.73 -3.96
N SER A 12 49.22 35.32 -3.04
CA SER A 12 49.22 34.93 -1.61
C SER A 12 48.26 33.78 -1.32
N ILE A 13 47.05 33.79 -1.88
CA ILE A 13 46.05 32.73 -1.65
C ILE A 13 46.32 31.51 -2.54
N GLY A 14 46.85 31.73 -3.75
CA GLY A 14 47.00 30.71 -4.78
C GLY A 14 45.68 30.42 -5.52
N LEU A 15 45.77 30.28 -6.85
CA LEU A 15 44.62 30.11 -7.75
C LEU A 15 43.67 29.00 -7.33
N PHE A 16 44.21 27.84 -6.92
CA PHE A 16 43.40 26.68 -6.56
C PHE A 16 42.55 26.91 -5.30
N SER A 17 43.10 27.57 -4.27
CA SER A 17 42.36 27.88 -3.05
C SER A 17 41.31 28.96 -3.24
N PHE A 18 41.60 29.93 -4.11
CA PHE A 18 40.60 30.92 -4.49
C PHE A 18 39.44 30.27 -5.24
N LEU A 19 39.74 29.42 -6.23
CA LEU A 19 38.73 28.71 -7.01
C LEU A 19 37.90 27.76 -6.14
N SER A 20 38.52 27.04 -5.19
CA SER A 20 37.81 26.13 -4.29
C SER A 20 36.87 26.87 -3.33
N LEU A 21 37.24 28.07 -2.86
CA LEU A 21 36.36 28.92 -2.06
C LEU A 21 35.17 29.43 -2.90
N VAL A 22 35.42 29.98 -4.10
CA VAL A 22 34.36 30.55 -4.95
C VAL A 22 33.40 29.46 -5.44
N LEU A 23 33.91 28.34 -5.97
CA LEU A 23 33.06 27.24 -6.43
C LEU A 23 32.33 26.56 -5.26
N GLY A 24 33.01 26.32 -4.14
CA GLY A 24 32.37 25.72 -2.96
C GLY A 24 31.25 26.58 -2.38
N THR A 25 31.44 27.91 -2.35
CA THR A 25 30.39 28.84 -1.88
C THR A 25 29.22 28.88 -2.87
N ALA A 26 29.49 28.98 -4.18
CA ALA A 26 28.47 28.96 -5.22
C ALA A 26 27.64 27.66 -5.18
N PHE A 27 28.27 26.49 -5.08
CA PHE A 27 27.57 25.21 -4.98
C PHE A 27 26.76 25.06 -3.69
N THR A 28 27.27 25.57 -2.57
CA THR A 28 26.54 25.59 -1.30
C THR A 28 25.27 26.44 -1.41
N LEU A 29 25.39 27.67 -1.95
CA LEU A 29 24.24 28.57 -2.11
C LEU A 29 23.21 28.02 -3.12
N ALA A 30 23.67 27.47 -4.24
CA ALA A 30 22.79 26.82 -5.21
C ALA A 30 22.02 25.64 -4.60
N SER A 31 22.71 24.80 -3.81
CA SER A 31 22.09 23.67 -3.10
C SER A 31 21.07 24.12 -2.06
N CYS A 32 21.37 25.18 -1.31
CA CYS A 32 20.41 25.80 -0.39
C CYS A 32 19.17 26.34 -1.12
N GLY A 33 19.36 26.99 -2.27
CA GLY A 33 18.27 27.48 -3.11
C GLY A 33 17.35 26.36 -3.59
N ILE A 34 17.91 25.24 -4.05
CA ILE A 34 17.14 24.05 -4.46
C ILE A 34 16.37 23.45 -3.28
N LEU A 35 16.98 23.35 -2.09
CA LEU A 35 16.30 22.86 -0.90
C LEU A 35 15.13 23.78 -0.49
N ILE A 36 15.35 25.10 -0.48
CA ILE A 36 14.28 26.07 -0.18
C ILE A 36 13.15 25.97 -1.21
N TYR A 37 13.47 25.81 -2.49
CA TYR A 37 12.48 25.60 -3.55
C TYR A 37 11.66 24.32 -3.32
N LEU A 38 12.32 23.22 -2.93
CA LEU A 38 11.66 21.95 -2.65
C LEU A 38 10.69 22.05 -1.46
N TRP A 39 11.07 22.72 -0.37
CA TRP A 39 10.20 22.92 0.80
C TRP A 39 9.05 23.89 0.50
N ARG A 40 9.33 25.02 -0.16
CA ARG A 40 8.29 26.00 -0.52
C ARG A 40 7.26 25.41 -1.49
N GLY A 41 7.70 24.58 -2.42
CA GLY A 41 6.78 23.87 -3.31
C GLY A 41 5.88 22.87 -2.57
N ALA A 42 6.36 22.28 -1.47
CA ALA A 42 5.54 21.41 -0.63
C ALA A 42 4.46 22.17 0.14
N ASP A 43 4.77 23.38 0.64
CA ASP A 43 3.77 24.24 1.27
C ASP A 43 2.69 24.66 0.25
N LEU A 44 3.10 25.03 -0.96
CA LEU A 44 2.17 25.40 -2.03
C LEU A 44 1.31 24.22 -2.52
N ALA A 45 1.84 23.00 -2.43
CA ALA A 45 1.09 21.79 -2.78
C ALA A 45 -0.07 21.51 -1.81
N HIS A 46 0.01 22.01 -0.56
CA HIS A 46 -1.10 21.93 0.39
C HIS A 46 -2.35 22.65 -0.15
N ASP A 47 -2.16 23.81 -0.79
CA ASP A 47 -3.22 24.62 -1.39
C ASP A 47 -3.47 24.31 -2.87
N ARG A 48 -2.89 23.22 -3.41
CA ARG A 48 -2.93 22.84 -4.84
C ARG A 48 -2.44 23.94 -5.79
N LYS A 49 -1.45 24.73 -5.35
CA LYS A 49 -0.84 25.84 -6.11
C LYS A 49 0.62 25.55 -6.45
N GLU A 50 1.01 24.29 -6.49
CA GLU A 50 2.40 23.90 -6.74
C GLU A 50 2.85 24.20 -8.18
N PRO A 51 4.10 24.64 -8.39
CA PRO A 51 4.67 24.80 -9.72
C PRO A 51 4.77 23.45 -10.47
N GLN A 52 4.56 23.46 -11.79
CA GLN A 52 4.63 22.26 -12.65
C GLN A 52 5.95 21.48 -12.53
N PHE A 53 7.08 22.19 -12.45
CA PHE A 53 8.38 21.57 -12.29
C PHE A 53 8.52 20.86 -10.92
N TRP A 54 8.05 21.50 -9.84
CA TRP A 54 8.04 20.88 -8.52
C TRP A 54 7.14 19.64 -8.49
N LYS A 55 5.95 19.72 -9.09
CA LYS A 55 5.02 18.59 -9.22
C LYS A 55 5.69 17.40 -9.90
N THR A 56 6.46 17.65 -10.97
CA THR A 56 7.21 16.60 -11.68
C THR A 56 8.26 15.93 -10.80
N ILE A 57 8.97 16.69 -9.96
CA ILE A 57 9.95 16.14 -9.01
C ILE A 57 9.26 15.30 -7.93
N ALA A 58 8.12 15.76 -7.41
CA ALA A 58 7.37 15.07 -6.38
C ALA A 58 6.72 13.77 -6.91
N THR A 59 6.04 13.83 -8.06
CA THR A 59 5.35 12.66 -8.65
C THR A 59 6.32 11.60 -9.15
N SER A 60 7.52 11.97 -9.59
CA SER A 60 8.57 11.02 -9.97
C SER A 60 9.30 10.39 -8.76
N GLY A 61 8.98 10.81 -7.53
CA GLY A 61 9.63 10.29 -6.31
C GLY A 61 11.07 10.77 -6.12
N TRP A 62 11.47 11.86 -6.76
CA TRP A 62 12.83 12.39 -6.70
C TRP A 62 13.09 13.37 -5.56
N ALA A 63 12.06 13.85 -4.85
CA ALA A 63 12.20 14.83 -3.79
C ALA A 63 13.25 14.44 -2.72
N ALA A 64 13.18 13.22 -2.19
CA ALA A 64 14.16 12.71 -1.23
C ALA A 64 15.58 12.61 -1.83
N ARG A 65 15.69 12.12 -3.09
CA ARG A 65 16.99 11.98 -3.78
C ARG A 65 17.66 13.33 -4.01
N VAL A 66 16.88 14.34 -4.43
CA VAL A 66 17.36 15.72 -4.63
C VAL A 66 17.87 16.29 -3.31
N ALA A 67 17.14 16.09 -2.21
CA ALA A 67 17.58 16.55 -0.89
C ALA A 67 18.89 15.87 -0.45
N THR A 68 19.04 14.57 -0.68
CA THR A 68 20.29 13.83 -0.39
C THR A 68 21.46 14.34 -1.23
N ILE A 69 21.25 14.60 -2.53
CA ILE A 69 22.29 15.15 -3.42
C ILE A 69 22.72 16.53 -2.94
N CYS A 70 21.78 17.43 -2.65
CA CYS A 70 22.09 18.77 -2.13
C CYS A 70 22.87 18.70 -0.81
N SER A 71 22.48 17.81 0.11
CA SER A 71 23.20 17.59 1.37
C SER A 71 24.63 17.09 1.14
N ALA A 72 24.83 16.16 0.20
CA ALA A 72 26.16 15.67 -0.16
C ALA A 72 27.04 16.79 -0.76
N VAL A 73 26.49 17.61 -1.65
CA VAL A 73 27.21 18.75 -2.27
C VAL A 73 27.57 19.80 -1.22
N ILE A 74 26.68 20.12 -0.29
CA ILE A 74 26.96 21.04 0.82
C ILE A 74 28.09 20.48 1.69
N ARG A 75 28.02 19.21 2.07
CA ARG A 75 29.02 18.57 2.93
C ARG A 75 30.41 18.58 2.30
N THR A 76 30.52 18.22 1.01
CA THR A 76 31.80 18.19 0.30
C THR A 76 32.36 19.61 0.11
N SER A 77 31.51 20.58 -0.23
CA SER A 77 31.92 21.98 -0.39
C SER A 77 32.46 22.57 0.92
N ILE A 78 31.76 22.35 2.03
CA ILE A 78 32.19 22.79 3.36
C ILE A 78 33.51 22.13 3.75
N ALA A 79 33.67 20.82 3.55
CA ALA A 79 34.92 20.12 3.88
C ALA A 79 36.13 20.68 3.11
N VAL A 80 35.95 21.02 1.84
CA VAL A 80 36.99 21.67 1.02
C VAL A 80 37.33 23.07 1.55
N GLN A 81 36.33 23.86 1.93
CA GLN A 81 36.53 25.21 2.49
C GLN A 81 37.26 25.16 3.84
N VAL A 82 36.87 24.25 4.73
CA VAL A 82 37.51 24.08 6.05
C VAL A 82 39.01 23.82 5.90
N GLY A 83 39.43 23.02 4.92
CA GLY A 83 40.85 22.81 4.65
C GLY A 83 41.60 24.08 4.23
N VAL A 84 40.97 24.97 3.47
CA VAL A 84 41.57 26.27 3.10
C VAL A 84 41.62 27.21 4.30
N ILE A 85 40.58 27.22 5.14
CA ILE A 85 40.50 28.05 6.35
C ILE A 85 41.55 27.63 7.38
N ALA A 86 41.73 26.32 7.60
CA ALA A 86 42.74 25.79 8.51
C ALA A 86 44.14 26.24 8.10
N ALA A 87 44.49 26.11 6.82
CA ALA A 87 45.75 26.61 6.29
C ALA A 87 45.91 28.14 6.47
N ALA A 88 44.83 28.91 6.27
CA ALA A 88 44.84 30.36 6.45
C ALA A 88 45.04 30.75 7.92
N LEU A 89 44.39 30.06 8.85
CA LEU A 89 44.55 30.28 10.28
C LEU A 89 45.97 29.98 10.74
N SER A 90 46.55 28.86 10.33
CA SER A 90 47.95 28.51 10.62
C SER A 90 48.93 29.57 10.10
N ALA A 91 48.67 30.12 8.91
CA ALA A 91 49.48 31.20 8.35
C ALA A 91 49.39 32.50 9.17
N ILE A 92 48.18 32.88 9.62
CA ILE A 92 47.98 34.06 10.46
C ILE A 92 48.75 33.91 11.77
N ILE A 93 48.60 32.78 12.47
CA ILE A 93 49.25 32.53 13.76
C ILE A 93 50.79 32.61 13.63
N LEU A 94 51.36 31.96 12.61
CA LEU A 94 52.81 31.96 12.35
C LEU A 94 53.39 33.35 12.03
N GLU A 95 52.59 34.28 11.52
CA GLU A 95 53.05 35.60 11.09
C GLU A 95 52.72 36.71 12.12
N THR A 96 51.64 36.58 12.89
CA THR A 96 51.22 37.62 13.86
C THR A 96 51.68 37.37 15.28
N THR A 97 51.47 36.16 15.80
CA THR A 97 51.74 35.85 17.22
C THR A 97 53.07 35.13 17.39
N GLY A 98 53.48 34.36 16.37
CA GLY A 98 54.51 33.34 16.54
C GLY A 98 54.00 32.18 17.39
N VAL A 99 54.70 31.06 17.35
CA VAL A 99 54.38 29.84 18.11
C VAL A 99 55.63 29.28 18.78
N ARG A 100 55.44 28.44 19.80
CA ARG A 100 56.56 27.74 20.45
C ARG A 100 57.26 26.85 19.44
N PHE A 101 58.56 26.67 19.60
CA PHE A 101 59.39 25.87 18.70
C PHE A 101 58.78 24.49 18.35
N ASN A 102 58.20 23.78 19.34
CA ASN A 102 57.53 22.49 19.13
C ASN A 102 56.32 22.53 18.20
N ASP A 103 55.57 23.64 18.17
CA ASP A 103 54.30 23.74 17.43
C ASP A 103 54.51 24.27 16.00
N VAL A 104 55.74 24.71 15.67
CA VAL A 104 56.04 25.29 14.35
C VAL A 104 55.93 24.27 13.24
N THR A 105 56.39 23.04 13.47
CA THR A 105 56.37 21.94 12.48
C THR A 105 54.94 21.56 12.14
N ILE A 106 54.06 21.45 13.14
CA ILE A 106 52.63 21.18 12.99
C ILE A 106 51.97 22.30 12.17
N LEU A 107 52.12 23.56 12.58
CA LEU A 107 51.46 24.68 11.91
C LEU A 107 52.03 24.97 10.52
N SER A 108 53.32 24.70 10.28
CA SER A 108 53.94 24.81 8.97
C SER A 108 53.44 23.72 8.03
N SER A 109 53.33 22.48 8.53
CA SER A 109 52.75 21.35 7.79
C SER A 109 51.28 21.59 7.45
N GLU A 110 50.47 22.04 8.41
CA GLU A 110 49.06 22.40 8.20
C GLU A 110 48.88 23.55 7.18
N ARG A 111 49.80 24.52 7.14
CA ARG A 111 49.78 25.58 6.13
C ARG A 111 50.02 25.09 4.70
N ALA A 112 50.78 23.99 4.55
CA ALA A 112 51.03 23.33 3.27
C ALA A 112 49.93 22.30 2.93
N SER A 113 49.33 21.67 3.93
CA SER A 113 48.33 20.61 3.78
C SER A 113 46.95 21.20 3.47
N LYS A 114 46.59 21.23 2.18
CA LYS A 114 45.19 21.35 1.74
C LYS A 114 44.63 19.94 1.73
N SER A 115 43.36 19.76 2.14
CA SER A 115 42.72 18.44 2.33
C SER A 115 43.19 17.40 1.31
N GLY A 116 43.51 16.18 1.77
CA GLY A 116 44.38 15.21 1.06
C GLY A 116 44.08 14.96 -0.43
N PHE A 117 42.84 15.18 -0.89
CA PHE A 117 42.51 15.09 -2.32
C PHE A 117 43.16 16.19 -3.19
N ILE A 118 43.30 17.41 -2.68
CA ILE A 118 43.69 18.58 -3.47
C ILE A 118 45.20 18.66 -3.71
N ASN A 119 46.01 18.24 -2.75
CA ASN A 119 47.47 18.26 -2.86
C ASN A 119 48.03 17.05 -3.62
N ILE A 120 47.35 15.90 -3.52
CA ILE A 120 47.77 14.67 -4.17
C ILE A 120 47.40 14.71 -5.67
N PHE A 121 46.27 15.32 -6.04
CA PHE A 121 45.76 15.29 -7.42
C PHE A 121 46.74 15.86 -8.46
N PRO A 122 47.42 17.00 -8.27
CA PRO A 122 48.41 17.51 -9.22
C PRO A 122 49.70 16.68 -9.25
N ALA A 123 50.11 16.11 -8.11
CA ALA A 123 51.29 15.24 -8.03
C ALA A 123 51.03 13.89 -8.73
N VAL A 124 49.83 13.34 -8.55
CA VAL A 124 49.34 12.16 -9.27
C VAL A 124 49.15 12.45 -10.75
N LEU A 125 48.55 13.58 -11.15
CA LEU A 125 48.40 13.95 -12.56
C LEU A 125 49.75 14.11 -13.27
N ARG A 126 50.77 14.63 -12.57
CA ARG A 126 52.15 14.75 -13.09
C ARG A 126 52.85 13.41 -13.22
N GLN A 127 52.45 12.39 -12.45
CA GLN A 127 52.98 11.02 -12.54
C GLN A 127 52.17 10.13 -13.49
N THR A 128 50.91 10.46 -13.78
CA THR A 128 50.06 9.69 -14.70
C THR A 128 50.11 10.28 -16.11
N THR A 129 51.12 9.90 -16.89
CA THR A 129 51.09 9.98 -18.36
C THR A 129 50.31 8.80 -18.99
N GLY A 130 49.33 8.24 -18.28
CA GLY A 130 48.57 7.06 -18.69
C GLY A 130 47.14 7.02 -18.15
N ASN A 131 46.24 6.53 -19.01
CA ASN A 131 44.77 6.50 -18.95
C ASN A 131 44.14 6.18 -17.56
N PRO A 132 43.23 7.02 -17.00
CA PRO A 132 42.75 6.93 -15.61
C PRO A 132 41.60 5.95 -15.34
N LEU A 133 41.25 5.05 -16.28
CA LEU A 133 40.00 4.27 -16.24
C LEU A 133 40.13 2.79 -15.80
N SER A 134 41.26 2.35 -15.27
CA SER A 134 41.46 0.92 -14.90
C SER A 134 41.22 0.58 -13.42
N ILE A 135 40.96 1.56 -12.54
CA ILE A 135 40.92 1.33 -11.07
C ILE A 135 39.49 1.00 -10.54
N PHE A 136 38.43 1.14 -11.34
CA PHE A 136 37.05 0.84 -10.94
C PHE A 136 36.46 -0.43 -11.60
N LYS A 137 37.14 -1.58 -11.46
CA LYS A 137 36.53 -2.90 -11.73
C LYS A 137 36.56 -3.78 -10.48
N GLY A 138 35.72 -3.44 -9.51
CA GLY A 138 35.34 -4.32 -8.40
C GLY A 138 34.26 -5.30 -8.85
N ARG A 139 34.54 -6.60 -8.68
CA ARG A 139 33.75 -7.76 -9.08
C ARG A 139 32.61 -7.99 -8.07
N LEU A 140 31.35 -7.97 -8.51
CA LEU A 140 30.18 -8.35 -7.71
C LEU A 140 29.96 -9.88 -7.76
N PRO A 141 29.61 -10.54 -6.63
CA PRO A 141 29.25 -11.96 -6.62
C PRO A 141 27.80 -12.17 -7.08
N ARG A 142 27.58 -13.17 -7.95
CA ARG A 142 26.24 -13.63 -8.35
C ARG A 142 25.69 -14.61 -7.30
N ARG A 143 24.51 -14.29 -6.77
CA ARG A 143 23.63 -15.19 -6.02
C ARG A 143 23.03 -16.23 -6.98
N HIS A 144 23.09 -17.50 -6.61
CA HIS A 144 22.24 -18.57 -7.14
C HIS A 144 21.19 -18.84 -6.07
N ASP A 145 19.91 -18.73 -6.42
CA ASP A 145 18.82 -19.41 -5.73
C ASP A 145 17.74 -19.80 -6.74
N GLN A 146 17.16 -20.97 -6.46
CA GLN A 146 16.37 -21.85 -7.30
C GLN A 146 14.93 -21.35 -7.50
N ALA A 147 14.28 -21.81 -8.58
CA ALA A 147 13.14 -22.73 -8.52
C ALA A 147 12.58 -22.97 -9.93
N ILE A 148 12.72 -24.20 -10.43
CA ILE A 148 12.06 -24.68 -11.64
C ILE A 148 10.66 -25.14 -11.23
N ALA A 149 9.64 -24.49 -11.77
CA ALA A 149 8.25 -24.89 -11.62
C ALA A 149 8.04 -26.27 -12.26
N SER A 150 7.54 -27.23 -11.47
CA SER A 150 7.09 -28.54 -11.92
C SER A 150 5.78 -28.39 -12.69
N LYS A 151 5.77 -28.83 -13.95
CA LYS A 151 4.56 -29.10 -14.73
C LYS A 151 3.96 -30.41 -14.23
N HIS A 152 2.74 -30.38 -13.70
CA HIS A 152 1.91 -31.58 -13.58
C HIS A 152 0.92 -31.65 -14.77
N PRO A 153 0.75 -32.83 -15.38
CA PRO A 153 -0.20 -33.04 -16.47
C PRO A 153 -1.64 -33.11 -15.96
N ALA A 154 -2.54 -32.57 -16.77
CA ALA A 154 -3.98 -32.53 -16.57
C ALA A 154 -4.61 -33.92 -16.58
N ASP A 155 -5.39 -34.22 -15.54
CA ASP A 155 -6.40 -35.29 -15.53
C ASP A 155 -7.77 -34.59 -15.37
N TRP A 156 -8.61 -34.68 -16.42
CA TRP A 156 -9.78 -33.83 -16.67
C TRP A 156 -11.10 -34.44 -16.16
N ARG A 157 -11.07 -35.16 -15.05
CA ARG A 157 -12.30 -35.61 -14.38
C ARG A 157 -12.59 -34.68 -13.21
N PHE A 158 -13.68 -33.92 -13.31
CA PHE A 158 -14.19 -32.99 -12.30
C PHE A 158 -14.33 -33.68 -10.94
N ASN A 159 -13.32 -33.53 -10.10
CA ASN A 159 -13.35 -33.86 -8.69
C ASN A 159 -12.88 -32.60 -7.97
N TYR A 160 -13.82 -31.73 -7.58
CA TYR A 160 -13.53 -30.43 -6.98
C TYR A 160 -12.66 -30.61 -5.72
N LYS A 161 -11.39 -30.23 -5.82
CA LYS A 161 -10.48 -30.01 -4.68
C LYS A 161 -10.18 -28.52 -4.49
N GLY A 162 -11.21 -27.68 -4.63
CA GLY A 162 -11.16 -26.24 -4.33
C GLY A 162 -11.80 -25.94 -2.96
N PRO A 163 -11.57 -24.75 -2.38
CA PRO A 163 -12.30 -24.33 -1.18
C PRO A 163 -13.78 -24.17 -1.50
N THR A 164 -14.66 -24.60 -0.60
CA THR A 164 -16.11 -24.35 -0.72
C THR A 164 -16.36 -22.85 -0.54
N TYR A 165 -16.97 -22.16 -1.50
CA TYR A 165 -17.20 -20.71 -1.39
C TYR A 165 -18.18 -20.37 -0.27
N TRP A 166 -19.23 -21.17 -0.09
CA TRP A 166 -20.20 -21.01 1.01
C TRP A 166 -19.60 -21.35 2.37
N GLY A 167 -18.73 -22.36 2.45
CA GLY A 167 -18.08 -22.79 3.69
C GLY A 167 -16.82 -21.98 4.05
N SER A 168 -16.24 -21.26 3.09
CA SER A 168 -14.99 -20.53 3.26
C SER A 168 -15.20 -19.04 3.47
N LYS A 169 -14.29 -18.44 4.23
CA LYS A 169 -14.23 -16.99 4.44
C LYS A 169 -13.72 -16.31 3.15
N PRO A 170 -14.28 -15.17 2.72
CA PRO A 170 -13.71 -14.39 1.61
C PRO A 170 -12.28 -13.94 1.92
N SER A 171 -11.40 -13.93 0.92
CA SER A 171 -10.00 -13.52 1.07
C SER A 171 -9.84 -11.99 1.09
N ALA A 172 -10.81 -11.24 0.58
CA ALA A 172 -10.88 -9.79 0.66
C ALA A 172 -12.33 -9.28 0.65
N GLN A 173 -12.51 -7.99 0.99
CA GLN A 173 -13.76 -7.27 0.75
C GLN A 173 -13.58 -6.38 -0.49
N TRP A 174 -13.47 -7.02 -1.66
CA TRP A 174 -13.08 -6.37 -2.91
C TRP A 174 -13.90 -5.12 -3.23
N ARG A 175 -13.19 -4.06 -3.61
CA ARG A 175 -13.78 -2.89 -4.26
C ARG A 175 -14.32 -3.24 -5.65
N PHE A 176 -15.41 -2.61 -6.03
CA PHE A 176 -16.08 -2.75 -7.32
C PHE A 176 -16.67 -1.40 -7.74
N ALA A 177 -17.28 -1.34 -8.92
CA ALA A 177 -18.07 -0.20 -9.36
C ALA A 177 -19.54 -0.63 -9.51
N ASP A 178 -20.49 0.26 -9.22
CA ASP A 178 -21.90 -0.02 -9.47
C ASP A 178 -22.65 1.11 -10.16
N ASP A 179 -23.71 0.72 -10.86
CA ASP A 179 -24.70 1.59 -11.48
C ASP A 179 -26.08 0.99 -11.29
N ARG A 180 -27.11 1.82 -11.30
CA ARG A 180 -28.47 1.41 -10.91
C ARG A 180 -29.51 2.04 -11.81
N ILE A 181 -30.50 1.24 -12.17
CA ILE A 181 -31.65 1.67 -12.96
C ILE A 181 -32.94 1.20 -12.29
N GLY A 182 -33.87 2.13 -12.17
CA GLY A 182 -35.13 1.91 -11.47
C GLY A 182 -35.03 2.19 -9.97
N LYS A 183 -36.18 2.20 -9.31
CA LYS A 183 -36.27 2.38 -7.86
C LYS A 183 -36.29 1.02 -7.19
N SER A 184 -35.47 0.86 -6.16
CA SER A 184 -35.58 -0.26 -5.22
C SER A 184 -36.88 -0.13 -4.43
N GLN A 185 -37.57 -1.24 -4.23
CA GLN A 185 -38.76 -1.36 -3.39
C GLN A 185 -38.62 -2.61 -2.51
N TYR A 186 -39.46 -2.73 -1.48
CA TYR A 186 -39.42 -3.88 -0.59
C TYR A 186 -39.54 -5.20 -1.36
N GLY A 187 -38.48 -6.02 -1.31
CA GLY A 187 -38.41 -7.30 -2.02
C GLY A 187 -38.04 -7.22 -3.51
N ASP A 188 -37.76 -6.04 -4.07
CA ASP A 188 -37.19 -5.92 -5.42
C ASP A 188 -36.13 -4.81 -5.45
N THR A 189 -34.89 -5.22 -5.63
CA THR A 189 -33.74 -4.32 -5.67
C THR A 189 -33.67 -3.39 -6.89
N GLY A 190 -34.47 -3.65 -7.93
CA GLY A 190 -34.28 -3.02 -9.24
C GLY A 190 -33.03 -3.51 -9.97
N ASP A 191 -32.74 -2.94 -11.12
CA ASP A 191 -31.55 -3.33 -11.89
C ASP A 191 -30.30 -2.69 -11.27
N VAL A 192 -29.40 -3.56 -10.77
CA VAL A 192 -28.15 -3.16 -10.14
C VAL A 192 -27.01 -3.82 -10.90
N TYR A 193 -26.21 -3.02 -11.58
CA TYR A 193 -25.05 -3.47 -12.35
C TYR A 193 -23.82 -3.34 -11.48
N ARG A 194 -23.03 -4.41 -11.38
CA ARG A 194 -21.77 -4.42 -10.64
C ARG A 194 -20.65 -4.82 -11.57
N ALA A 195 -19.66 -3.94 -11.71
CA ALA A 195 -18.46 -4.20 -12.49
C ALA A 195 -17.31 -4.63 -11.59
N MET A 196 -16.70 -5.76 -11.91
CA MET A 196 -15.57 -6.30 -11.16
C MET A 196 -14.26 -5.68 -11.67
N LEU A 197 -13.37 -5.33 -10.75
CA LEU A 197 -12.07 -4.76 -11.08
C LEU A 197 -11.07 -5.88 -11.43
N PRO A 198 -10.42 -5.84 -12.60
CA PRO A 198 -9.47 -6.88 -13.02
C PRO A 198 -8.09 -6.70 -12.36
N PHE A 199 -8.05 -6.44 -11.06
CA PHE A 199 -6.82 -6.27 -10.27
C PHE A 199 -6.82 -7.25 -9.10
N SER A 200 -5.83 -8.13 -9.03
CA SER A 200 -5.65 -9.06 -7.90
C SER A 200 -5.10 -8.35 -6.66
N ASP A 201 -4.27 -7.33 -6.84
CA ASP A 201 -3.64 -6.56 -5.76
C ASP A 201 -4.59 -5.54 -5.11
N VAL A 202 -4.56 -5.49 -3.77
CA VAL A 202 -5.37 -4.57 -2.96
C VAL A 202 -5.02 -3.11 -3.25
N THR A 203 -3.72 -2.79 -3.32
CA THR A 203 -3.24 -1.42 -3.52
C THR A 203 -3.76 -0.86 -4.85
N SER A 204 -3.76 -1.68 -5.89
CA SER A 204 -4.26 -1.33 -7.22
C SER A 204 -5.76 -1.00 -7.17
N ARG A 205 -6.58 -1.74 -6.41
CA ARG A 205 -8.02 -1.45 -6.26
C ARG A 205 -8.29 -0.23 -5.37
N THR A 206 -7.57 -0.07 -4.26
CA THR A 206 -7.82 1.00 -3.30
C THR A 206 -7.34 2.36 -3.81
N SER A 207 -6.22 2.40 -4.54
CA SER A 207 -5.68 3.63 -5.13
C SER A 207 -6.42 4.12 -6.39
N LEU A 208 -7.22 3.26 -7.01
CA LEU A 208 -7.90 3.54 -8.27
C LEU A 208 -8.90 4.70 -8.12
N GLU A 209 -8.75 5.72 -8.95
CA GLU A 209 -9.66 6.87 -9.05
C GLU A 209 -10.43 6.88 -10.37
N SER A 210 -9.81 6.41 -11.45
CA SER A 210 -10.47 6.27 -12.75
C SER A 210 -10.02 5.01 -13.46
N TYR A 211 -10.98 4.33 -14.09
CA TYR A 211 -10.75 3.19 -14.96
C TYR A 211 -11.56 3.38 -16.24
N ASN A 212 -10.91 3.29 -17.40
CA ASN A 212 -11.58 3.36 -18.69
C ASN A 212 -11.08 2.21 -19.57
N GLY A 213 -11.99 1.30 -19.90
CA GLY A 213 -11.70 0.13 -20.72
C GLY A 213 -12.67 -1.02 -20.48
N PRO A 214 -12.40 -2.21 -21.05
CA PRO A 214 -13.28 -3.37 -20.90
C PRO A 214 -13.30 -3.91 -19.47
N ALA A 215 -14.49 -4.20 -18.92
CA ALA A 215 -14.65 -4.91 -17.65
C ALA A 215 -15.86 -5.85 -17.68
N LEU A 216 -15.83 -6.86 -16.81
CA LEU A 216 -16.96 -7.77 -16.62
C LEU A 216 -18.03 -7.08 -15.78
N VAL A 217 -19.26 -7.01 -16.30
CA VAL A 217 -20.41 -6.40 -15.64
C VAL A 217 -21.53 -7.43 -15.51
N ALA A 218 -22.01 -7.60 -14.29
CA ALA A 218 -23.16 -8.45 -13.96
C ALA A 218 -24.34 -7.60 -13.49
N ASN A 219 -25.55 -7.90 -13.98
CA ASN A 219 -26.79 -7.37 -13.39
C ASN A 219 -27.24 -8.33 -12.29
N VAL A 220 -27.19 -7.88 -11.04
CA VAL A 220 -27.48 -8.68 -9.85
C VAL A 220 -28.87 -8.41 -9.28
N ARG A 221 -29.85 -8.00 -10.11
CA ARG A 221 -31.24 -7.80 -9.67
C ARG A 221 -31.78 -9.01 -8.93
N THR A 222 -32.34 -8.75 -7.75
CA THR A 222 -32.95 -9.76 -6.89
C THR A 222 -34.41 -9.38 -6.62
N VAL A 223 -35.32 -10.32 -6.86
CA VAL A 223 -36.77 -10.15 -6.70
C VAL A 223 -37.33 -11.24 -5.80
N PHE A 224 -38.20 -10.88 -4.88
CA PHE A 224 -38.86 -11.78 -3.93
C PHE A 224 -40.35 -11.87 -4.22
N ARG A 225 -40.91 -13.07 -4.14
CA ARG A 225 -42.35 -13.31 -4.26
C ARG A 225 -42.81 -14.39 -3.29
N ALA A 226 -43.97 -14.17 -2.70
CA ALA A 226 -44.58 -15.13 -1.80
C ALA A 226 -44.99 -16.42 -2.57
N PRO A 227 -44.59 -17.62 -2.10
CA PRO A 227 -44.93 -18.88 -2.73
C PRO A 227 -46.32 -19.37 -2.35
N PRO A 228 -47.05 -20.05 -3.24
CA PRO A 228 -48.18 -20.88 -2.82
C PRO A 228 -47.64 -22.10 -2.06
N LEU A 229 -47.83 -22.15 -0.74
CA LEU A 229 -47.53 -23.32 0.08
C LEU A 229 -48.80 -24.18 0.15
N GLN A 230 -48.84 -25.29 -0.59
CA GLN A 230 -49.96 -26.23 -0.58
C GLN A 230 -49.44 -27.62 -0.24
N ASN A 231 -50.06 -28.29 0.74
CA ASN A 231 -49.66 -29.65 1.16
C ASN A 231 -48.20 -29.76 1.66
N SER A 232 -47.62 -28.68 2.21
CA SER A 232 -46.33 -28.75 2.90
C SER A 232 -46.44 -29.48 4.24
N SER A 233 -45.40 -30.27 4.55
CA SER A 233 -45.32 -31.05 5.78
C SER A 233 -43.99 -30.78 6.49
N ILE A 234 -44.05 -30.50 7.78
CA ILE A 234 -42.83 -30.42 8.60
C ILE A 234 -42.52 -31.81 9.15
N SER A 235 -41.29 -32.28 9.00
CA SER A 235 -40.80 -33.57 9.51
C SER A 235 -39.65 -33.38 10.50
N ALA A 236 -39.55 -34.26 11.48
CA ALA A 236 -38.40 -34.26 12.39
C ALA A 236 -37.35 -35.21 11.82
N GLN A 237 -36.15 -34.71 11.52
CA GLN A 237 -35.02 -35.57 11.17
C GLN A 237 -33.91 -35.32 12.16
N GLY A 238 -33.87 -36.16 13.20
CA GLY A 238 -32.80 -36.14 14.18
C GLY A 238 -31.51 -36.65 13.54
N MET A 239 -30.53 -35.77 13.31
CA MET A 239 -29.19 -36.20 12.95
C MET A 239 -28.36 -36.36 14.22
N VAL A 240 -28.07 -37.60 14.60
CA VAL A 240 -27.08 -37.89 15.65
C VAL A 240 -25.72 -38.05 14.97
N SER A 241 -24.83 -37.05 15.10
CA SER A 241 -23.44 -37.19 14.64
C SER A 241 -22.54 -37.58 15.83
N PRO A 242 -21.79 -38.70 15.77
CA PRO A 242 -20.98 -39.17 16.90
C PRO A 242 -19.67 -38.36 17.12
N HIS A 243 -19.37 -37.35 16.30
CA HIS A 243 -18.15 -36.54 16.37
C HIS A 243 -18.37 -35.05 16.64
N PHE A 244 -19.63 -34.60 16.62
CA PHE A 244 -20.02 -33.22 16.86
C PHE A 244 -21.15 -33.26 17.88
N GLY A 245 -20.91 -32.69 19.06
CA GLY A 245 -21.85 -32.75 20.19
C GLY A 245 -23.28 -32.45 19.77
N ASP A 246 -24.21 -33.33 20.14
CA ASP A 246 -25.66 -33.18 20.05
C ASP A 246 -26.19 -32.23 18.95
N ALA A 247 -26.22 -32.69 17.69
CA ALA A 247 -27.00 -32.06 16.61
C ALA A 247 -28.54 -32.27 16.80
N LYS A 248 -29.03 -32.05 18.02
CA LYS A 248 -30.41 -32.27 18.48
C LYS A 248 -31.37 -31.10 18.17
N ASP A 249 -30.89 -30.06 17.48
CA ASP A 249 -31.58 -28.77 17.30
C ASP A 249 -32.00 -28.47 15.83
N SER A 250 -31.94 -29.45 14.92
CA SER A 250 -32.33 -29.27 13.52
C SER A 250 -33.59 -30.06 13.15
N VAL A 251 -34.54 -29.40 12.48
CA VAL A 251 -35.78 -30.02 11.96
C VAL A 251 -35.82 -29.85 10.45
N SER A 252 -36.18 -30.88 9.69
CA SER A 252 -36.32 -30.80 8.24
C SER A 252 -37.78 -30.50 7.85
N ALA A 253 -38.03 -29.36 7.22
CA ALA A 253 -39.33 -29.11 6.62
C ALA A 253 -39.31 -29.54 5.15
N VAL A 254 -40.27 -30.39 4.77
CA VAL A 254 -40.57 -30.66 3.37
C VAL A 254 -41.68 -29.68 2.95
N LEU A 255 -41.28 -28.62 2.27
CA LEU A 255 -42.22 -27.64 1.76
C LEU A 255 -42.67 -28.06 0.36
N ASN A 256 -43.94 -28.40 0.22
CA ASN A 256 -44.57 -28.63 -1.05
C ASN A 256 -45.11 -27.29 -1.55
N THR A 257 -44.45 -26.75 -2.57
CA THR A 257 -44.87 -25.51 -3.24
C THR A 257 -45.54 -25.87 -4.57
N THR A 258 -44.72 -26.07 -5.60
CA THR A 258 -45.10 -26.64 -6.91
C THR A 258 -44.30 -27.92 -7.21
N GLY A 259 -43.41 -28.31 -6.29
CA GLY A 259 -42.78 -29.62 -6.14
C GLY A 259 -42.25 -29.77 -4.70
N PRO A 260 -41.86 -30.97 -4.27
CA PRO A 260 -41.28 -31.17 -2.94
C PRO A 260 -39.89 -30.54 -2.90
N SER A 261 -39.66 -29.62 -1.95
CA SER A 261 -38.33 -29.11 -1.62
C SER A 261 -38.04 -29.35 -0.15
N GLU A 262 -36.94 -30.04 0.13
CA GLU A 262 -36.49 -30.34 1.48
C GLU A 262 -35.57 -29.22 1.99
N CYS A 263 -35.93 -28.69 3.15
CA CYS A 263 -35.26 -27.56 3.77
C CYS A 263 -34.97 -27.83 5.24
N MET A 264 -33.73 -27.66 5.65
CA MET A 264 -33.38 -27.70 7.08
C MET A 264 -33.77 -26.39 7.75
N LEU A 265 -34.41 -26.47 8.93
CA LEU A 265 -34.86 -25.32 9.71
C LEU A 265 -34.13 -25.25 11.05
N TYR A 266 -33.84 -24.02 11.46
CA TYR A 266 -33.38 -23.73 12.80
C TYR A 266 -34.51 -23.88 13.81
N CYS A 267 -34.30 -24.75 14.81
CA CYS A 267 -35.24 -24.99 15.89
C CYS A 267 -34.54 -24.77 17.22
N ARG A 268 -35.14 -23.98 18.11
CA ARG A 268 -34.59 -23.76 19.45
C ARG A 268 -35.70 -23.76 20.47
N ASP A 269 -35.66 -24.74 21.38
CA ASP A 269 -36.69 -24.94 22.41
C ASP A 269 -36.81 -23.71 23.33
N GLU A 270 -35.69 -23.17 23.82
CA GLU A 270 -35.68 -21.99 24.68
C GLU A 270 -34.38 -21.15 24.50
N GLY A 271 -34.53 -19.84 24.35
CA GLY A 271 -33.41 -18.87 24.31
C GLY A 271 -33.58 -17.76 23.26
N LYS A 272 -32.98 -16.60 23.54
CA LYS A 272 -32.99 -15.46 22.61
C LYS A 272 -32.18 -15.82 21.35
N LEU A 273 -32.82 -15.76 20.19
CA LEU A 273 -32.12 -15.85 18.91
C LEU A 273 -31.16 -14.67 18.76
N THR A 274 -29.95 -14.94 18.28
CA THR A 274 -28.91 -13.92 18.05
C THR A 274 -29.08 -13.21 16.72
N GLY A 275 -30.02 -13.66 15.88
CA GLY A 275 -30.37 -13.07 14.59
C GLY A 275 -31.61 -13.74 13.99
N TRP A 276 -31.88 -13.47 12.70
CA TRP A 276 -32.99 -14.08 11.98
C TRP A 276 -32.65 -15.55 11.66
N PRO A 277 -33.49 -16.53 12.05
CA PRO A 277 -33.26 -17.96 11.79
C PRO A 277 -33.60 -18.32 10.34
N VAL A 278 -32.77 -17.82 9.41
CA VAL A 278 -32.99 -17.95 7.96
C VAL A 278 -32.25 -19.15 7.39
N SER A 279 -32.98 -19.96 6.63
CA SER A 279 -32.44 -21.05 5.80
C SER A 279 -32.60 -20.72 4.32
N LEU A 280 -31.52 -20.89 3.56
CA LEU A 280 -31.51 -20.77 2.10
C LEU A 280 -31.51 -22.17 1.50
N CYS A 281 -32.59 -22.53 0.81
CA CYS A 281 -32.71 -23.85 0.20
C CYS A 281 -32.62 -23.77 -1.31
N ASP A 282 -31.85 -24.69 -1.86
CA ASP A 282 -31.92 -25.01 -3.28
C ASP A 282 -33.32 -25.53 -3.63
N TYR A 283 -33.78 -25.17 -4.82
CA TYR A 283 -35.12 -25.51 -5.29
C TYR A 283 -35.02 -26.45 -6.49
N SER A 284 -35.43 -27.71 -6.28
CA SER A 284 -35.44 -28.77 -7.29
C SER A 284 -36.84 -29.10 -7.85
N GLY A 285 -37.87 -28.34 -7.46
CA GLY A 285 -39.26 -28.54 -7.87
C GLY A 285 -39.62 -27.96 -9.24
N SER A 286 -40.91 -27.99 -9.62
CA SER A 286 -41.36 -27.36 -10.87
C SER A 286 -41.21 -25.83 -10.78
N PHE A 287 -40.66 -25.19 -11.81
CA PHE A 287 -40.31 -23.76 -11.74
C PHE A 287 -41.54 -22.89 -11.46
N MET A 288 -41.48 -22.04 -10.43
CA MET A 288 -42.49 -20.99 -10.26
C MET A 288 -42.41 -20.05 -11.48
N PRO A 289 -43.55 -19.54 -12.01
CA PRO A 289 -43.52 -18.59 -13.11
C PRO A 289 -42.59 -17.43 -12.80
N GLN A 290 -41.61 -17.20 -13.68
CA GLN A 290 -40.64 -16.14 -13.49
C GLN A 290 -41.31 -14.76 -13.50
N PRO A 291 -40.74 -13.76 -12.81
CA PRO A 291 -41.20 -12.39 -12.91
C PRO A 291 -41.20 -11.88 -14.35
N GLU A 292 -42.36 -11.48 -14.86
CA GLU A 292 -42.43 -10.73 -16.12
C GLU A 292 -41.90 -9.32 -15.88
N LEU A 293 -40.70 -9.04 -16.40
CA LEU A 293 -40.03 -7.75 -16.30
C LEU A 293 -39.78 -7.18 -17.70
N PRO A 294 -39.72 -5.84 -17.84
CA PRO A 294 -39.24 -5.20 -19.07
C PRO A 294 -37.85 -5.70 -19.44
N ILE A 295 -37.54 -5.68 -20.74
CA ILE A 295 -36.19 -5.95 -21.24
C ILE A 295 -35.22 -4.98 -20.56
N ASP A 296 -34.08 -5.50 -20.12
CA ASP A 296 -33.03 -4.72 -19.48
C ASP A 296 -32.58 -3.59 -20.44
N PRO A 297 -32.70 -2.31 -20.05
CA PRO A 297 -32.46 -1.19 -20.95
C PRO A 297 -30.99 -0.97 -21.30
N LYS A 298 -30.05 -1.51 -20.52
CA LYS A 298 -28.60 -1.41 -20.82
C LYS A 298 -28.06 -2.61 -21.56
N THR A 299 -28.60 -3.80 -21.30
CA THR A 299 -28.12 -5.05 -21.91
C THR A 299 -28.97 -5.52 -23.09
N GLU A 300 -30.16 -4.93 -23.28
CA GLU A 300 -31.14 -5.27 -24.32
C GLU A 300 -31.56 -6.76 -24.28
N ARG A 301 -31.47 -7.39 -23.11
CA ARG A 301 -31.77 -8.82 -22.92
C ARG A 301 -32.80 -9.01 -21.82
N LYS A 302 -33.49 -10.15 -21.87
CA LYS A 302 -34.40 -10.58 -20.80
C LYS A 302 -33.58 -11.09 -19.62
N HIS A 303 -34.05 -10.82 -18.41
CA HIS A 303 -33.48 -11.41 -17.20
C HIS A 303 -33.60 -12.94 -17.24
N SER A 304 -32.63 -13.61 -16.62
CA SER A 304 -32.68 -15.05 -16.39
C SER A 304 -32.53 -15.31 -14.91
N PHE A 305 -33.58 -15.82 -14.28
CA PHE A 305 -33.62 -15.95 -12.83
C PHE A 305 -33.31 -17.38 -12.38
N GLN A 306 -32.37 -17.50 -11.44
CA GLN A 306 -32.23 -18.69 -10.60
C GLN A 306 -33.14 -18.54 -9.38
N GLN A 307 -33.86 -19.61 -9.04
CA GLN A 307 -34.82 -19.64 -7.95
C GLN A 307 -34.18 -20.26 -6.70
N MET A 308 -34.48 -19.70 -5.54
CA MET A 308 -34.07 -20.21 -4.24
C MET A 308 -35.21 -20.01 -3.25
N LEU A 309 -35.47 -21.01 -2.40
CA LEU A 309 -36.48 -20.90 -1.35
C LEU A 309 -35.81 -20.35 -0.08
N VAL A 310 -36.36 -19.26 0.46
CA VAL A 310 -35.87 -18.62 1.68
C VAL A 310 -36.91 -18.82 2.77
N ILE A 311 -36.49 -19.38 3.90
CA ILE A 311 -37.38 -19.67 5.02
C ILE A 311 -36.87 -18.99 6.27
N ASN A 312 -37.76 -18.28 6.96
CA ASN A 312 -37.52 -17.70 8.27
C ASN A 312 -38.37 -18.44 9.29
N ALA A 313 -37.73 -19.27 10.12
CA ALA A 313 -38.43 -20.02 11.17
C ALA A 313 -38.74 -19.14 12.40
N THR A 314 -39.62 -19.60 13.29
CA THR A 314 -39.84 -18.96 14.59
C THR A 314 -39.46 -19.90 15.72
N THR A 315 -39.28 -19.40 16.93
CA THR A 315 -39.05 -20.26 18.11
C THR A 315 -40.23 -21.19 18.40
N ASN A 316 -41.45 -20.84 17.96
CA ASN A 316 -42.66 -21.64 18.15
C ASN A 316 -42.60 -22.97 17.40
N ILE A 317 -41.69 -23.16 16.44
CA ILE A 317 -41.50 -24.46 15.79
C ILE A 317 -41.00 -25.51 16.80
N ALA A 318 -40.22 -25.10 17.81
CA ALA A 318 -39.55 -26.00 18.74
C ALA A 318 -40.32 -26.24 20.05
N ALA A 319 -41.38 -25.46 20.30
CA ALA A 319 -42.10 -25.39 21.58
C ALA A 319 -42.70 -26.72 22.12
N ASP A 320 -42.79 -27.78 21.30
CA ASP A 320 -43.27 -29.10 21.72
C ASP A 320 -42.42 -30.22 21.10
N GLY A 321 -41.37 -30.65 21.81
CA GLY A 321 -40.93 -32.05 21.78
C GLY A 321 -40.43 -32.63 20.46
N PHE A 322 -39.84 -31.84 19.55
CA PHE A 322 -39.05 -32.41 18.44
C PHE A 322 -37.89 -33.29 18.96
N ARG A 323 -37.44 -33.02 20.20
CA ARG A 323 -36.41 -33.75 20.96
C ARG A 323 -36.67 -35.25 21.15
N ASP A 324 -37.93 -35.70 21.17
CA ASP A 324 -38.27 -37.10 21.49
C ASP A 324 -38.48 -37.96 20.24
N THR A 325 -38.44 -37.38 19.04
CA THR A 325 -39.00 -38.06 17.87
C THR A 325 -38.06 -39.06 17.20
N ASN A 326 -36.72 -38.97 17.27
CA ASN A 326 -35.81 -39.92 16.58
C ASN A 326 -36.28 -40.30 15.14
N GLY A 327 -36.79 -39.32 14.36
CA GLY A 327 -37.38 -39.58 13.03
C GLY A 327 -38.88 -39.93 13.04
N GLY A 328 -39.56 -39.75 14.16
CA GLY A 328 -41.00 -39.95 14.35
C GLY A 328 -41.85 -38.85 13.70
N PRO A 329 -43.17 -39.08 13.57
CA PRO A 329 -44.06 -38.15 12.88
C PRO A 329 -44.15 -36.83 13.64
N SER A 330 -44.27 -35.71 12.91
CA SER A 330 -44.32 -34.39 13.50
C SER A 330 -45.44 -34.23 14.54
N PRO A 331 -45.26 -33.33 15.53
CA PRO A 331 -46.29 -33.00 16.51
C PRO A 331 -47.63 -32.72 15.84
N LYS A 332 -48.74 -33.17 16.45
CA LYS A 332 -50.09 -33.04 15.85
C LYS A 332 -50.42 -31.60 15.42
N ARG A 333 -49.96 -30.59 16.19
CA ARG A 333 -50.17 -29.18 15.87
C ARG A 333 -49.56 -28.75 14.52
N LEU A 334 -48.46 -29.39 14.09
CA LEU A 334 -47.72 -29.07 12.87
C LEU A 334 -48.16 -29.89 11.64
N ARG A 335 -49.15 -30.79 11.80
CA ARG A 335 -49.65 -31.62 10.69
C ARG A 335 -50.64 -30.89 9.79
N ASN A 336 -51.42 -29.96 10.37
CA ASN A 336 -52.45 -29.20 9.68
C ASN A 336 -52.13 -27.70 9.76
N LEU A 337 -51.15 -27.27 8.97
CA LEU A 337 -50.76 -25.87 8.89
C LEU A 337 -51.76 -25.07 8.04
N THR A 338 -52.01 -23.84 8.44
CA THR A 338 -52.74 -22.84 7.66
C THR A 338 -51.76 -21.79 7.12
N TYR A 339 -52.07 -21.19 5.98
CA TYR A 339 -51.15 -20.29 5.29
C TYR A 339 -51.81 -18.94 4.99
N GLU A 340 -51.09 -17.86 5.27
CA GLU A 340 -51.48 -16.50 4.91
C GLU A 340 -50.42 -15.89 3.99
N MET A 341 -50.83 -15.49 2.80
CA MET A 341 -49.96 -14.80 1.85
C MET A 341 -50.06 -13.30 2.10
N ARG A 342 -48.93 -12.67 2.47
CA ARG A 342 -48.89 -11.23 2.76
C ARG A 342 -47.55 -10.63 2.35
N ASP A 343 -47.63 -9.57 1.54
CA ASP A 343 -46.46 -8.88 0.96
C ASP A 343 -45.60 -9.87 0.14
N VAL A 344 -44.31 -10.01 0.48
CA VAL A 344 -43.39 -10.95 -0.18
C VAL A 344 -43.30 -12.31 0.53
N TRP A 345 -43.99 -12.50 1.65
CA TRP A 345 -43.91 -13.70 2.46
C TRP A 345 -45.22 -14.50 2.48
N THR A 346 -45.11 -15.82 2.54
CA THR A 346 -46.20 -16.71 2.93
C THR A 346 -45.92 -17.20 4.35
N LYS A 347 -46.78 -16.84 5.29
CA LYS A 347 -46.68 -17.22 6.70
C LYS A 347 -47.46 -18.50 6.94
N ALA A 348 -46.88 -19.41 7.70
CA ALA A 348 -47.53 -20.65 8.12
C ALA A 348 -47.87 -20.58 9.61
N TYR A 349 -49.10 -20.96 9.95
CA TYR A 349 -49.62 -21.01 11.31
C TYR A 349 -50.00 -22.45 11.67
N ASP A 350 -49.77 -22.83 12.92
CA ASP A 350 -50.18 -24.15 13.42
C ASP A 350 -51.68 -24.21 13.75
N ALA A 351 -52.13 -25.38 14.21
CA ALA A 351 -53.52 -25.61 14.59
C ALA A 351 -54.00 -24.69 15.74
N ASN A 352 -53.10 -24.11 16.52
CA ASN A 352 -53.42 -23.20 17.62
C ASN A 352 -53.47 -21.72 17.16
N GLY A 353 -53.05 -21.44 15.93
CA GLY A 353 -52.92 -20.09 15.39
C GLY A 353 -51.57 -19.43 15.67
N ASP A 354 -50.58 -20.18 16.16
CA ASP A 354 -49.24 -19.65 16.39
C ASP A 354 -48.46 -19.58 15.07
N HIS A 355 -47.78 -18.45 14.83
CA HIS A 355 -46.90 -18.29 13.67
C HIS A 355 -45.68 -19.20 13.83
N ILE A 356 -45.46 -20.09 12.86
CA ILE A 356 -44.40 -21.12 12.90
C ILE A 356 -43.23 -20.76 11.99
N LEU A 357 -43.51 -20.35 10.76
CA LEU A 357 -42.49 -19.97 9.78
C LEU A 357 -43.04 -19.01 8.74
N SER A 358 -42.12 -18.35 8.03
CA SER A 358 -42.42 -17.56 6.82
C SER A 358 -41.54 -18.07 5.68
N ALA A 359 -42.10 -18.26 4.49
CA ALA A 359 -41.35 -18.64 3.30
C ALA A 359 -41.52 -17.62 2.17
N THR A 360 -40.49 -17.47 1.34
CA THR A 360 -40.49 -16.62 0.14
C THR A 360 -39.61 -17.23 -0.93
N PHE A 361 -39.98 -17.07 -2.22
CA PHE A 361 -39.06 -17.36 -3.32
C PHE A 361 -38.18 -16.15 -3.59
N CYS A 362 -36.90 -16.39 -3.76
CA CYS A 362 -35.92 -15.45 -4.29
C CYS A 362 -35.65 -15.79 -5.75
N PHE A 363 -35.79 -14.79 -6.62
CA PHE A 363 -35.39 -14.80 -8.02
C PHE A 363 -34.14 -13.94 -8.14
N LEU A 364 -32.98 -14.58 -8.22
CA LEU A 364 -31.70 -13.90 -8.45
C LEU A 364 -31.41 -13.89 -9.94
N ASN A 365 -31.16 -12.71 -10.52
CA ASN A 365 -30.75 -12.63 -11.91
C ASN A 365 -29.35 -13.25 -12.05
N THR A 366 -29.27 -14.33 -12.81
CA THR A 366 -28.05 -15.07 -13.13
C THR A 366 -27.78 -15.05 -14.63
N TYR A 367 -28.33 -14.06 -15.36
CA TYR A 367 -27.94 -13.86 -16.75
C TYR A 367 -26.41 -13.71 -16.85
N PRO A 368 -25.73 -14.42 -17.78
CA PRO A 368 -24.27 -14.42 -17.85
C PRO A 368 -23.68 -13.02 -17.94
N ALA A 369 -22.75 -12.72 -17.03
CA ALA A 369 -22.05 -11.45 -17.05
C ALA A 369 -21.29 -11.27 -18.38
N GLN A 370 -21.29 -10.04 -18.89
CA GLN A 370 -20.71 -9.72 -20.19
C GLN A 370 -19.60 -8.68 -20.03
N ILE A 371 -18.73 -8.61 -21.03
CA ILE A 371 -17.67 -7.61 -21.07
C ILE A 371 -18.21 -6.36 -21.78
N TYR A 372 -18.19 -5.23 -21.07
CA TYR A 372 -18.56 -3.92 -21.61
C TYR A 372 -17.37 -2.99 -21.55
N ASN A 373 -17.31 -2.03 -22.47
CA ASN A 373 -16.43 -0.89 -22.31
C ASN A 373 -17.04 0.03 -21.25
N VAL A 374 -16.34 0.22 -20.14
CA VAL A 374 -16.86 0.95 -18.99
C VAL A 374 -15.96 2.12 -18.63
N SER A 375 -16.57 3.16 -18.08
CA SER A 375 -15.87 4.24 -17.40
C SER A 375 -16.26 4.20 -15.94
N MET A 376 -15.28 3.98 -15.06
CA MET A 376 -15.47 4.01 -13.62
C MET A 376 -14.76 5.21 -13.04
N SER A 377 -15.40 5.89 -12.09
CA SER A 377 -14.82 7.07 -11.42
C SER A 377 -15.12 7.08 -9.93
N GLY A 378 -14.19 7.62 -9.14
CA GLY A 378 -14.38 7.88 -7.73
C GLY A 378 -13.08 8.29 -7.05
N HIS A 379 -13.09 8.36 -5.73
CA HIS A 379 -11.90 8.71 -4.94
C HIS A 379 -11.16 7.48 -4.45
N GLN A 380 -9.86 7.61 -4.22
CA GLN A 380 -9.10 6.55 -3.53
C GLN A 380 -9.71 6.21 -2.17
N THR A 381 -9.61 4.95 -1.77
CA THR A 381 -9.99 4.49 -0.44
C THR A 381 -8.75 4.10 0.35
N ALA A 382 -8.68 4.47 1.63
CA ALA A 382 -7.50 4.17 2.44
C ALA A 382 -7.28 2.66 2.66
N ARG A 383 -8.37 1.88 2.66
CA ARG A 383 -8.36 0.41 2.79
C ARG A 383 -9.71 -0.19 2.40
N GLU A 384 -9.69 -1.42 1.91
CA GLU A 384 -10.90 -2.23 1.74
C GLU A 384 -11.56 -2.56 3.11
N PRO A 385 -12.87 -2.86 3.15
CA PRO A 385 -13.56 -3.26 4.37
C PRO A 385 -12.90 -4.45 5.08
N SER A 386 -13.09 -4.53 6.40
CA SER A 386 -12.48 -5.59 7.20
C SER A 386 -13.12 -6.94 6.93
N LEU A 387 -12.29 -7.98 6.89
CA LEU A 387 -12.72 -9.39 6.88
C LEU A 387 -13.23 -9.89 8.24
N ASN A 388 -13.26 -9.03 9.27
CA ASN A 388 -13.71 -9.43 10.60
C ASN A 388 -15.24 -9.36 10.68
N ALA A 389 -15.88 -10.49 10.99
CA ALA A 389 -17.32 -10.59 11.24
C ALA A 389 -17.83 -9.54 12.26
N ARG A 390 -17.03 -9.21 13.28
CA ARG A 390 -17.36 -8.18 14.29
C ARG A 390 -17.29 -6.73 13.78
N LYS A 391 -16.78 -6.50 12.56
CA LYS A 391 -16.62 -5.17 11.95
C LYS A 391 -17.20 -5.14 10.53
N ILE A 392 -18.35 -5.80 10.35
CA ILE A 392 -18.98 -6.01 9.04
C ILE A 392 -19.71 -4.77 8.49
N ASP A 393 -19.90 -3.73 9.31
CA ASP A 393 -20.65 -2.51 8.94
C ASP A 393 -20.16 -1.86 7.64
N ARG A 394 -18.84 -1.82 7.42
CA ARG A 394 -18.29 -1.28 6.17
C ARG A 394 -18.58 -2.15 4.96
N ALA A 395 -18.59 -3.48 5.11
CA ALA A 395 -18.92 -4.40 4.03
C ALA A 395 -20.43 -4.35 3.70
N ARG A 396 -21.27 -4.24 4.73
CA ARG A 396 -22.70 -3.96 4.60
C ARG A 396 -22.94 -2.67 3.84
N LEU A 397 -22.31 -1.57 4.25
CA LEU A 397 -22.41 -0.28 3.57
C LEU A 397 -21.93 -0.36 2.11
N GLN A 398 -20.80 -1.03 1.87
CA GLN A 398 -20.25 -1.24 0.53
C GLN A 398 -21.24 -1.95 -0.40
N LEU A 399 -21.99 -2.94 0.10
CA LEU A 399 -22.90 -3.78 -0.70
C LEU A 399 -24.37 -3.31 -0.72
N GLY A 400 -24.73 -2.32 0.10
CA GLY A 400 -26.10 -1.83 0.21
C GLY A 400 -26.56 -1.01 -1.00
N ASN A 401 -27.87 -0.95 -1.23
CA ASN A 401 -28.48 -0.24 -2.37
C ASN A 401 -28.87 1.21 -2.07
N GLU A 402 -28.34 1.83 -1.01
CA GLU A 402 -28.63 3.23 -0.69
C GLU A 402 -27.36 4.04 -0.46
N GLY A 403 -27.38 5.30 -0.88
CA GLY A 403 -26.29 6.26 -0.66
C GLY A 403 -25.26 6.37 -1.79
N ASP A 404 -24.48 7.45 -1.69
CA ASP A 404 -23.41 7.84 -2.61
C ASP A 404 -22.25 6.81 -2.63
N SER A 405 -21.76 6.48 -3.83
CA SER A 405 -20.62 5.58 -4.09
C SER A 405 -19.39 5.94 -3.28
N ALA A 406 -19.12 7.24 -3.08
CA ALA A 406 -17.99 7.70 -2.28
C ALA A 406 -18.11 7.28 -0.79
N LYS A 407 -19.31 7.35 -0.21
CA LYS A 407 -19.56 6.91 1.18
C LYS A 407 -19.45 5.40 1.34
N ARG A 408 -19.82 4.66 0.29
CA ARG A 408 -19.75 3.19 0.23
C ARG A 408 -18.34 2.68 -0.08
N GLY A 409 -17.41 3.55 -0.47
CA GLY A 409 -16.04 3.19 -0.80
C GLY A 409 -15.94 2.37 -2.09
N ILE A 410 -16.87 2.55 -3.02
CA ILE A 410 -16.88 1.92 -4.34
C ILE A 410 -16.58 2.97 -5.43
N LEU A 411 -16.76 2.62 -6.70
CA LEU A 411 -16.67 3.55 -7.83
C LEU A 411 -18.05 3.69 -8.48
N ASP A 412 -18.33 4.87 -9.03
CA ASP A 412 -19.45 5.05 -9.95
C ASP A 412 -19.14 4.35 -11.26
N LEU A 413 -20.12 3.65 -11.83
CA LEU A 413 -19.99 2.92 -13.08
C LEU A 413 -20.81 3.59 -14.19
N ASP A 414 -20.17 3.82 -15.33
CA ASP A 414 -20.83 4.10 -16.59
C ASP A 414 -20.58 2.94 -17.57
N ILE A 415 -21.66 2.44 -18.14
CA ILE A 415 -21.66 1.24 -18.98
C ILE A 415 -21.85 1.69 -20.42
N GLY A 416 -20.81 1.53 -21.23
CA GLY A 416 -20.82 1.78 -22.65
C GLY A 416 -21.13 0.53 -23.47
N ARG A 417 -20.51 0.44 -24.65
CA ARG A 417 -20.79 -0.62 -25.62
C ARG A 417 -20.29 -2.00 -25.14
N ARG A 418 -21.12 -3.03 -25.34
CA ARG A 418 -20.72 -4.44 -25.17
C ARG A 418 -19.61 -4.82 -26.16
N LEU A 419 -18.61 -5.55 -25.68
CA LEU A 419 -17.60 -6.16 -26.53
C LEU A 419 -18.09 -7.53 -27.01
N ASN A 420 -17.99 -7.77 -28.31
CA ASN A 420 -18.30 -9.08 -28.89
C ASN A 420 -17.07 -9.99 -28.74
N VAL A 421 -16.90 -10.57 -27.56
CA VAL A 421 -15.81 -11.51 -27.29
C VAL A 421 -16.33 -12.92 -27.51
N SER A 422 -15.74 -13.63 -28.48
CA SER A 422 -15.89 -15.08 -28.63
C SER A 422 -15.30 -15.75 -27.40
N SER A 423 -16.06 -15.88 -26.32
CA SER A 423 -15.54 -16.47 -25.09
C SER A 423 -15.64 -17.99 -25.19
N ARG A 424 -14.49 -18.68 -25.01
CA ARG A 424 -14.48 -20.14 -24.75
C ARG A 424 -15.28 -20.51 -23.49
N LEU A 425 -15.60 -19.54 -22.64
CA LEU A 425 -16.54 -19.69 -21.51
C LEU A 425 -17.95 -20.09 -21.97
N VAL A 426 -18.36 -19.68 -23.18
CA VAL A 426 -19.62 -20.14 -23.82
C VAL A 426 -19.46 -21.56 -24.37
N ASP A 427 -18.29 -21.93 -24.89
CA ASP A 427 -18.00 -23.29 -25.39
C ASP A 427 -17.73 -24.33 -24.27
N PHE A 428 -17.48 -23.88 -23.03
CA PHE A 428 -17.16 -24.76 -21.89
C PHE A 428 -18.41 -25.46 -21.32
N VAL A 429 -19.61 -25.01 -21.70
CA VAL A 429 -20.89 -25.59 -21.27
C VAL A 429 -21.58 -26.22 -22.49
N GLU A 430 -21.11 -27.42 -22.84
CA GLU A 430 -21.64 -28.35 -23.84
C GLU A 430 -21.55 -27.89 -25.32
N GLY A 431 -21.21 -28.84 -26.20
CA GLY A 431 -21.05 -28.64 -27.64
C GLY A 431 -22.36 -28.37 -28.40
N VAL A 432 -23.17 -27.44 -27.92
CA VAL A 432 -24.35 -26.93 -28.60
C VAL A 432 -24.02 -25.53 -29.12
N PRO A 433 -24.00 -25.30 -30.44
CA PRO A 433 -23.91 -23.95 -30.97
C PRO A 433 -25.26 -23.28 -30.67
N MET A 434 -25.32 -22.45 -29.63
CA MET A 434 -26.51 -21.67 -29.30
C MET A 434 -26.32 -20.22 -29.76
N GLU A 435 -27.17 -19.78 -30.69
CA GLU A 435 -27.36 -18.37 -31.06
C GLU A 435 -27.73 -17.47 -29.85
N ASP A 436 -28.10 -18.06 -28.69
CA ASP A 436 -28.59 -17.34 -27.50
C ASP A 436 -27.81 -17.55 -26.17
N GLY A 437 -26.68 -18.27 -26.16
CA GLY A 437 -25.79 -18.40 -24.98
C GLY A 437 -26.35 -19.21 -23.79
N PRO A 438 -25.56 -19.44 -22.73
CA PRO A 438 -26.02 -20.23 -21.57
C PRO A 438 -27.12 -19.50 -20.81
N ALA A 439 -28.15 -20.24 -20.39
CA ALA A 439 -29.26 -19.68 -19.61
C ALA A 439 -28.83 -19.11 -18.26
N HIS A 440 -27.70 -19.57 -17.69
CA HIS A 440 -27.18 -19.12 -16.40
C HIS A 440 -25.67 -18.86 -16.45
N ASP A 441 -25.23 -17.87 -15.67
CA ASP A 441 -23.83 -17.51 -15.49
C ASP A 441 -23.04 -18.68 -14.87
N PRO A 442 -21.86 -19.01 -15.41
CA PRO A 442 -21.06 -20.14 -14.95
C PRO A 442 -20.61 -19.99 -13.49
N TYR A 443 -20.37 -18.77 -12.99
CA TYR A 443 -19.99 -18.57 -11.59
C TYR A 443 -21.17 -18.83 -10.65
N TYR A 444 -22.37 -18.36 -11.00
CA TYR A 444 -23.58 -18.70 -10.23
C TYR A 444 -23.90 -20.19 -10.29
N ARG A 445 -23.65 -20.85 -11.43
CA ARG A 445 -23.77 -22.31 -11.56
C ARG A 445 -22.82 -23.04 -10.60
N THR A 446 -21.56 -22.60 -10.50
CA THR A 446 -20.60 -23.17 -9.52
C THR A 446 -21.12 -23.03 -8.09
N LEU A 447 -21.66 -21.86 -7.73
CA LEU A 447 -22.23 -21.62 -6.39
C LEU A 447 -23.48 -22.46 -6.11
N GLY A 448 -24.30 -22.75 -7.13
CA GLY A 448 -25.49 -23.59 -7.00
C GLY A 448 -25.20 -25.09 -6.87
N LEU A 449 -24.04 -25.55 -7.32
CA LEU A 449 -23.62 -26.95 -7.20
C LEU A 449 -22.95 -27.27 -5.85
N GLU A 450 -22.69 -26.26 -5.02
CA GLU A 450 -22.10 -26.44 -3.69
C GLU A 450 -23.17 -26.79 -2.66
N HIS A 451 -23.03 -27.96 -2.05
CA HIS A 451 -23.90 -28.42 -0.97
C HIS A 451 -23.12 -28.59 0.34
N PRO A 452 -23.72 -28.24 1.49
CA PRO A 452 -23.11 -28.49 2.78
C PRO A 452 -22.95 -29.98 3.10
N SER A 453 -22.07 -30.31 4.05
CA SER A 453 -21.77 -31.71 4.40
C SER A 453 -22.91 -32.43 5.13
N MET A 454 -23.76 -31.69 5.86
CA MET A 454 -24.89 -32.25 6.60
C MET A 454 -26.27 -31.96 5.96
N SER A 455 -26.32 -31.21 4.86
CA SER A 455 -27.56 -30.99 4.11
C SER A 455 -27.26 -30.92 2.64
N ASN A 456 -27.95 -31.70 1.82
CA ASN A 456 -27.78 -31.66 0.37
C ASN A 456 -28.47 -30.46 -0.29
N THR A 457 -29.23 -29.65 0.45
CA THR A 457 -30.10 -28.62 -0.15
C THR A 457 -30.04 -27.27 0.57
N THR A 458 -29.56 -27.20 1.81
CA THR A 458 -29.81 -26.04 2.69
C THR A 458 -28.53 -25.41 3.23
N TRP A 459 -28.36 -24.12 2.99
CA TRP A 459 -27.37 -23.27 3.64
C TRP A 459 -28.01 -22.45 4.77
N GLY A 460 -27.56 -22.67 5.99
CA GLY A 460 -27.99 -21.92 7.17
C GLY A 460 -27.32 -20.54 7.28
N MET A 461 -28.12 -19.49 7.50
CA MET A 461 -27.68 -18.10 7.59
C MET A 461 -27.72 -17.52 9.00
N MET A 462 -27.76 -18.37 10.04
CA MET A 462 -27.74 -17.94 11.44
C MET A 462 -26.50 -18.51 12.15
N SER A 463 -25.86 -17.69 12.99
CA SER A 463 -24.72 -18.15 13.80
C SER A 463 -25.17 -19.21 14.80
N PRO A 464 -24.48 -20.36 14.91
CA PRO A 464 -24.70 -21.29 16.01
C PRO A 464 -24.50 -20.54 17.33
N ALA A 465 -25.42 -20.71 18.28
CA ALA A 465 -25.30 -20.13 19.62
C ALA A 465 -24.37 -20.96 20.54
N GLN A 466 -23.79 -22.04 20.02
CA GLN A 466 -22.95 -23.01 20.72
C GLN A 466 -21.75 -23.39 19.82
N GLU A 467 -20.64 -23.81 20.43
CA GLU A 467 -19.35 -24.17 19.80
C GLU A 467 -19.41 -25.34 18.80
N VAL A 468 -20.61 -25.80 18.41
CA VAL A 468 -20.80 -26.87 17.43
C VAL A 468 -21.14 -26.24 16.09
N GLU A 469 -20.20 -26.30 15.15
CA GLU A 469 -20.46 -26.01 13.75
C GLU A 469 -21.55 -26.97 13.25
N GLN A 470 -22.75 -26.44 13.00
CA GLN A 470 -23.76 -27.16 12.25
C GLN A 470 -23.22 -27.33 10.84
N GLY A 471 -22.98 -28.57 10.38
CA GLY A 471 -22.37 -28.87 9.07
C GLY A 471 -23.20 -28.46 7.84
N TRP A 472 -24.26 -27.68 8.05
CA TRP A 472 -25.10 -27.06 7.03
C TRP A 472 -25.15 -25.52 7.12
N SER A 473 -24.41 -24.91 8.06
CA SER A 473 -24.26 -23.46 8.15
C SER A 473 -23.22 -22.94 7.15
N ALA A 474 -23.47 -21.76 6.58
CA ALA A 474 -22.46 -21.06 5.80
C ALA A 474 -21.34 -20.52 6.70
N ASN A 475 -20.24 -20.07 6.11
CA ASN A 475 -19.16 -19.46 6.85
C ASN A 475 -19.66 -18.26 7.68
N LEU A 476 -19.11 -18.09 8.88
CA LEU A 476 -19.48 -16.98 9.78
C LEU A 476 -19.38 -15.59 9.10
N ALA A 477 -18.45 -15.39 8.16
CA ALA A 477 -18.33 -14.13 7.44
C ALA A 477 -19.56 -13.83 6.55
N HIS A 478 -20.12 -14.85 5.91
CA HIS A 478 -21.32 -14.74 5.07
C HIS A 478 -22.57 -14.57 5.93
N ILE A 479 -22.68 -15.35 7.01
CA ILE A 479 -23.72 -15.21 8.02
C ILE A 479 -23.74 -13.79 8.58
N SER A 480 -22.58 -13.26 8.99
CA SER A 480 -22.48 -11.92 9.59
C SER A 480 -22.87 -10.84 8.59
N LEU A 481 -22.47 -10.98 7.32
CA LEU A 481 -22.86 -10.04 6.26
C LEU A 481 -24.37 -10.07 6.04
N PHE A 482 -24.95 -11.26 5.82
CA PHE A 482 -26.38 -11.44 5.61
C PHE A 482 -27.20 -10.89 6.78
N GLN A 483 -26.87 -11.31 8.01
CA GLN A 483 -27.54 -10.87 9.24
C GLN A 483 -27.44 -9.36 9.42
N SER A 484 -26.28 -8.76 9.15
CA SER A 484 -26.13 -7.30 9.27
C SER A 484 -27.00 -6.54 8.27
N ILE A 485 -27.17 -7.05 7.05
CA ILE A 485 -28.01 -6.40 6.04
C ILE A 485 -29.50 -6.57 6.38
N ILE A 486 -29.95 -7.79 6.65
CA ILE A 486 -31.37 -8.07 6.88
C ILE A 486 -31.89 -7.45 8.17
N GLN A 487 -31.07 -7.36 9.22
CA GLN A 487 -31.48 -6.71 10.48
C GLN A 487 -31.57 -5.19 10.37
N GLU A 488 -30.78 -4.56 9.50
CA GLU A 488 -30.85 -3.12 9.27
C GLU A 488 -31.97 -2.74 8.28
N THR A 489 -32.04 -3.46 7.17
CA THR A 489 -32.91 -3.09 6.04
C THR A 489 -34.30 -3.69 6.14
N GLU A 490 -34.46 -4.76 6.93
CA GLU A 490 -35.66 -5.61 6.98
C GLU A 490 -36.08 -6.21 5.62
N ASP A 491 -35.28 -6.00 4.57
CA ASP A 491 -35.54 -6.43 3.20
C ASP A 491 -34.66 -7.64 2.82
N PRO A 492 -35.26 -8.82 2.57
CA PRO A 492 -34.49 -10.01 2.21
C PRO A 492 -33.82 -9.90 0.83
N ALA A 493 -34.33 -9.08 -0.09
CA ALA A 493 -33.75 -8.90 -1.42
C ALA A 493 -32.38 -8.23 -1.36
N MET A 494 -32.24 -7.23 -0.47
CA MET A 494 -30.98 -6.54 -0.20
C MET A 494 -29.94 -7.49 0.41
N ALA A 495 -30.36 -8.33 1.35
CA ALA A 495 -29.49 -9.27 2.04
C ALA A 495 -28.96 -10.36 1.09
N ILE A 496 -29.82 -10.96 0.27
CA ILE A 496 -29.41 -11.96 -0.72
C ILE A 496 -28.56 -11.34 -1.83
N GLN A 497 -28.92 -10.17 -2.36
CA GLN A 497 -28.10 -9.51 -3.39
C GLN A 497 -26.67 -9.23 -2.88
N GLY A 498 -26.53 -8.73 -1.65
CA GLY A 498 -25.23 -8.48 -1.02
C GLY A 498 -24.41 -9.77 -0.83
N LEU A 499 -25.04 -10.81 -0.26
CA LEU A 499 -24.42 -12.12 -0.06
C LEU A 499 -23.96 -12.75 -1.38
N MET A 500 -24.85 -12.83 -2.36
CA MET A 500 -24.57 -13.45 -3.66
C MET A 500 -23.53 -12.66 -4.46
N THR A 501 -23.48 -11.33 -4.32
CA THR A 501 -22.40 -10.55 -4.90
C THR A 501 -21.06 -10.88 -4.26
N ARG A 502 -21.00 -11.05 -2.93
CA ARG A 502 -19.75 -11.40 -2.25
C ARG A 502 -19.25 -12.77 -2.69
N LEU A 503 -20.14 -13.76 -2.80
CA LEU A 503 -19.82 -15.09 -3.31
C LEU A 503 -19.37 -15.03 -4.77
N TYR A 504 -20.07 -14.28 -5.62
CA TYR A 504 -19.69 -14.06 -7.01
C TYR A 504 -18.27 -13.48 -7.13
N GLN A 505 -17.93 -12.50 -6.29
CA GLN A 505 -16.57 -11.95 -6.24
C GLN A 505 -15.53 -12.98 -5.82
N MET A 506 -15.84 -13.86 -4.87
CA MET A 506 -14.91 -14.94 -4.49
C MET A 506 -14.59 -15.83 -5.69
N VAL A 507 -15.60 -16.21 -6.49
CA VAL A 507 -15.37 -16.98 -7.72
C VAL A 507 -14.55 -16.15 -8.71
N TYR A 508 -14.99 -14.93 -9.03
CA TYR A 508 -14.30 -14.06 -10.01
C TYR A 508 -12.81 -13.87 -9.72
N TYR A 509 -12.45 -13.55 -8.46
CA TYR A 509 -11.07 -13.29 -8.07
C TYR A 509 -10.23 -14.56 -7.88
N ASN A 510 -10.85 -15.71 -7.59
CA ASN A 510 -10.16 -16.99 -7.59
C ASN A 510 -9.73 -17.39 -9.02
N TRP A 511 -10.56 -17.07 -10.01
CA TRP A 511 -10.29 -17.37 -11.43
C TRP A 511 -9.53 -16.28 -12.18
N LEU A 512 -9.29 -15.12 -11.56
CA LEU A 512 -8.71 -13.95 -12.23
C LEU A 512 -7.34 -14.23 -12.89
N GLU A 513 -6.52 -15.10 -12.29
CA GLU A 513 -5.20 -15.46 -12.84
C GLU A 513 -5.27 -16.41 -14.04
N GLU A 514 -6.38 -17.14 -14.20
CA GLU A 514 -6.62 -18.08 -15.31
C GLU A 514 -7.21 -17.39 -16.55
N TYR A 515 -7.65 -16.13 -16.44
CA TYR A 515 -8.18 -15.40 -17.60
C TYR A 515 -7.08 -15.08 -18.61
N ASP A 516 -7.31 -15.47 -19.87
CA ASP A 516 -6.38 -15.32 -20.98
C ASP A 516 -6.61 -14.03 -21.81
N LEU A 517 -7.78 -13.39 -21.64
CA LEU A 517 -8.16 -12.16 -22.33
C LEU A 517 -7.43 -10.94 -21.77
N LYS A 518 -6.63 -10.29 -22.62
CA LYS A 518 -5.88 -9.07 -22.27
C LYS A 518 -6.33 -7.90 -23.14
N TYR A 519 -6.85 -6.86 -22.49
CA TYR A 519 -7.23 -5.61 -23.13
C TYR A 519 -6.43 -4.44 -22.56
N PRO A 520 -6.00 -3.46 -23.39
CA PRO A 520 -5.42 -2.23 -22.88
C PRO A 520 -6.51 -1.43 -22.16
N VAL A 521 -6.16 -0.93 -20.97
CA VAL A 521 -7.05 -0.12 -20.13
C VAL A 521 -6.31 1.12 -19.68
N ASN A 522 -7.02 2.24 -19.58
CA ASN A 522 -6.48 3.47 -19.03
C ASN A 522 -6.91 3.59 -17.57
N THR A 523 -5.94 3.70 -16.66
CA THR A 523 -6.23 3.87 -15.24
C THR A 523 -5.52 5.06 -14.65
N ILE A 524 -6.17 5.68 -13.66
CA ILE A 524 -5.59 6.74 -12.84
C ILE A 524 -5.58 6.22 -11.40
N HIS A 525 -4.39 6.18 -10.80
CA HIS A 525 -4.18 5.74 -9.43
C HIS A 525 -3.59 6.88 -8.60
N THR A 526 -4.04 7.01 -7.36
CA THR A 526 -3.35 7.83 -6.37
C THR A 526 -2.09 7.11 -5.90
N GLN A 527 -1.00 7.85 -5.75
CA GLN A 527 0.26 7.31 -5.24
C GLN A 527 0.78 8.17 -4.09
N ASP A 528 1.14 7.51 -3.00
CA ASP A 528 1.81 8.17 -1.89
C ASP A 528 3.24 8.57 -2.30
N ARG A 529 3.56 9.87 -2.12
CA ARG A 529 4.87 10.42 -2.41
C ARG A 529 5.40 11.17 -1.19
N LEU A 530 6.65 10.90 -0.85
CA LEU A 530 7.34 11.60 0.24
C LEU A 530 7.68 13.02 -0.21
N ILE A 531 7.07 13.99 0.46
CA ILE A 531 7.36 15.42 0.28
C ILE A 531 7.87 16.01 1.60
N PRO A 532 8.80 16.98 1.56
CA PRO A 532 9.30 17.63 2.77
C PRO A 532 8.26 18.58 3.36
N THR A 533 7.87 18.40 4.61
CA THR A 533 6.85 19.25 5.26
C THR A 533 7.37 20.07 6.44
N ARG A 534 8.42 19.61 7.11
CA ARG A 534 8.95 20.28 8.31
C ARG A 534 10.13 21.20 7.96
N TRP A 535 9.95 22.50 8.17
CA TRP A 535 11.00 23.52 7.96
C TRP A 535 12.08 23.55 9.05
N THR A 536 11.81 23.03 10.24
CA THR A 536 12.71 23.13 11.42
C THR A 536 14.12 22.64 11.12
N GLY A 537 14.27 21.44 10.55
CA GLY A 537 15.57 20.90 10.17
C GLY A 537 16.28 21.73 9.10
N LEU A 538 15.53 22.24 8.12
CA LEU A 538 16.10 23.07 7.05
C LEU A 538 16.60 24.41 7.60
N ILE A 539 15.83 25.08 8.47
CA ILE A 539 16.21 26.36 9.09
C ILE A 539 17.53 26.20 9.88
N ILE A 540 17.65 25.15 10.70
CA ILE A 540 18.87 24.87 11.46
C ILE A 540 20.07 24.74 10.52
N VAL A 541 19.93 23.96 9.45
CA VAL A 541 21.01 23.78 8.45
C VAL A 541 21.37 25.10 7.77
N LEU A 542 20.39 25.91 7.37
CA LEU A 542 20.63 27.21 6.73
C LEU A 542 21.35 28.19 7.67
N VAL A 543 20.99 28.21 8.96
CA VAL A 543 21.67 29.02 9.97
C VAL A 543 23.11 28.58 10.14
N LEU A 544 23.37 27.28 10.29
CA LEU A 544 24.73 26.73 10.41
C LEU A 544 25.59 27.05 9.18
N ILE A 545 25.02 26.95 7.98
CA ILE A 545 25.71 27.32 6.73
C ILE A 545 26.04 28.82 6.71
N THR A 546 25.11 29.67 7.14
CA THR A 546 25.33 31.12 7.19
C THR A 546 26.45 31.48 8.16
N VAL A 547 26.48 30.86 9.34
CA VAL A 547 27.57 31.02 10.33
C VAL A 547 28.90 30.55 9.74
N HIS A 548 28.93 29.36 9.12
CA HIS A 548 30.14 28.83 8.47
C HIS A 548 30.67 29.77 7.39
N LEU A 549 29.82 30.27 6.49
CA LEU A 549 30.22 31.24 5.45
C LEU A 549 30.74 32.55 6.05
N GLY A 550 30.15 33.02 7.15
CA GLY A 550 30.67 34.17 7.90
C GLY A 550 32.07 33.92 8.47
N LEU A 551 32.32 32.75 9.04
CA LEU A 551 33.64 32.34 9.54
C LEU A 551 34.67 32.22 8.41
N VAL A 552 34.28 31.66 7.25
CA VAL A 552 35.13 31.61 6.06
C VAL A 552 35.51 33.03 5.61
N PHE A 553 34.53 33.93 5.51
CA PHE A 553 34.75 35.28 5.02
C PHE A 553 35.65 36.10 5.95
N THR A 554 35.37 36.05 7.26
CA THR A 554 36.17 36.73 8.29
C THR A 554 37.60 36.23 8.36
N THR A 555 37.83 34.91 8.32
CA THR A 555 39.19 34.34 8.34
C THR A 555 40.00 34.73 7.11
N ILE A 556 39.38 34.74 5.91
CA ILE A 556 40.04 35.19 4.68
C ILE A 556 40.36 36.69 4.73
N ILE A 557 39.47 37.54 5.23
CA ILE A 557 39.76 38.96 5.43
C ILE A 557 40.94 39.16 6.39
N LEU A 558 40.93 38.47 7.54
CA LEU A 558 42.02 38.55 8.50
C LEU A 558 43.35 38.10 7.90
N PHE A 559 43.34 37.01 7.12
CA PHE A 559 44.52 36.55 6.38
C PHE A 559 45.05 37.64 5.45
N MET A 560 44.16 38.25 4.66
CA MET A 560 44.53 39.32 3.71
C MET A 560 45.07 40.58 4.40
N LEU A 561 44.54 40.94 5.56
CA LEU A 561 44.95 42.15 6.29
C LEU A 561 46.21 41.94 7.13
N LYS A 562 46.43 40.73 7.66
CA LYS A 562 47.48 40.44 8.64
C LYS A 562 48.71 39.74 8.07
N THR A 563 48.61 39.08 6.92
CA THR A 563 49.74 38.38 6.30
C THR A 563 50.33 39.16 5.12
N ARG A 564 51.65 39.21 5.04
CA ARG A 564 52.42 39.90 3.99
C ARG A 564 53.48 39.01 3.35
N ALA A 565 53.95 37.98 4.06
CA ALA A 565 54.99 37.06 3.60
C ALA A 565 54.51 35.62 3.40
N SER A 566 53.30 35.29 3.86
CA SER A 566 52.73 33.94 3.77
C SER A 566 52.00 33.70 2.44
N ALA A 567 52.35 32.58 1.79
CA ALA A 567 51.65 32.06 0.60
C ALA A 567 51.00 30.71 0.94
N LEU A 568 49.69 30.58 0.68
CA LEU A 568 48.86 29.46 1.09
C LEU A 568 49.06 28.23 0.20
N GLY A 569 49.46 27.10 0.78
CA GLY A 569 49.71 25.84 0.04
C GLY A 569 50.97 25.82 -0.81
N ASN A 570 51.95 26.68 -0.52
CA ASN A 570 53.26 26.59 -1.16
C ASN A 570 54.16 25.62 -0.39
N THR A 571 54.17 24.35 -0.81
CA THR A 571 54.92 23.25 -0.19
C THR A 571 56.43 23.44 -0.25
N TRP A 572 56.94 24.22 -1.19
CA TRP A 572 58.37 24.52 -1.29
C TRP A 572 58.83 25.44 -0.17
N HIS A 573 58.00 26.42 0.22
CA HIS A 573 58.31 27.29 1.36
C HIS A 573 58.36 26.52 2.66
N THR A 574 57.50 25.51 2.86
CA THR A 574 57.53 24.69 4.07
C THR A 574 58.74 23.75 4.07
N LEU A 575 59.11 23.16 2.92
CA LEU A 575 60.31 22.34 2.80
C LEU A 575 61.61 23.14 3.05
N VAL A 576 61.71 24.37 2.54
CA VAL A 576 62.86 25.24 2.83
C VAL A 576 62.86 25.70 4.30
N GLN A 577 61.70 25.81 4.94
CA GLN A 577 61.61 26.12 6.37
C GLN A 577 62.04 24.95 7.25
N THR A 578 61.61 23.73 6.95
CA THR A 578 62.03 22.52 7.67
C THR A 578 63.52 22.24 7.45
N ALA A 579 64.02 22.39 6.23
CA ALA A 579 65.45 22.21 5.94
C ALA A 579 66.35 23.19 6.71
N ARG A 580 65.89 24.43 6.94
CA ARG A 580 66.63 25.42 7.75
C ARG A 580 66.50 25.22 9.25
N MET A 581 65.52 24.43 9.69
CA MET A 581 65.41 24.01 11.10
C MET A 581 66.33 22.82 11.40
N ALA A 582 66.75 22.05 10.40
CA ALA A 582 67.60 20.87 10.58
C ALA A 582 68.89 21.18 11.36
N ASP A 583 69.54 22.31 11.06
CA ASP A 583 70.75 22.77 11.78
C ASP A 583 70.50 23.06 13.28
N GLY A 584 69.25 23.28 13.70
CA GLY A 584 68.87 23.56 15.09
C GLY A 584 68.38 22.35 15.88
N VAL A 585 68.18 21.20 15.22
CA VAL A 585 67.54 19.99 15.77
C VAL A 585 68.51 18.80 15.82
N GLU A 586 69.78 19.02 15.46
CA GLU A 586 70.86 18.03 15.51
C GLU A 586 70.90 17.32 16.89
N GLY A 587 70.55 16.03 16.91
CA GLY A 587 70.44 15.20 18.12
C GLY A 587 69.01 14.82 18.56
N ALA A 588 67.97 15.33 17.90
CA ALA A 588 66.56 14.96 18.15
C ALA A 588 65.92 14.16 16.98
N ASP A 589 66.73 13.70 16.01
CA ASP A 589 66.27 13.10 14.74
C ASP A 589 65.48 11.80 14.87
N MET A 590 65.58 11.11 16.02
CA MET A 590 64.84 9.87 16.33
C MET A 590 63.90 10.01 17.53
N MET A 591 63.74 11.22 18.07
CA MET A 591 62.89 11.45 19.23
C MET A 591 61.40 11.47 18.84
N LEU A 592 60.56 10.88 19.68
CA LEU A 592 59.10 11.00 19.56
C LEU A 592 58.63 12.38 20.03
N ASP A 593 57.42 12.81 19.64
CA ASP A 593 56.88 14.14 19.94
C ASP A 593 56.93 14.49 21.46
N ASP A 594 56.71 13.49 22.33
CA ASP A 594 56.78 13.63 23.79
C ASP A 594 58.22 13.70 24.33
N GLU A 595 59.18 13.08 23.64
CA GLU A 595 60.61 13.17 23.92
C GLU A 595 61.20 14.51 23.46
N VAL A 596 60.72 15.04 22.33
CA VAL A 596 61.08 16.37 21.82
C VAL A 596 60.62 17.47 22.79
N GLU A 597 59.45 17.35 23.40
CA GLU A 597 58.99 18.29 24.45
C GLU A 597 59.91 18.29 25.69
N LYS A 598 60.43 17.13 26.09
CA LYS A 598 61.39 17.02 27.20
C LYS A 598 62.76 17.57 26.80
N TRP A 599 63.21 17.29 25.59
CA TRP A 599 64.49 17.76 25.05
C TRP A 599 64.52 19.29 24.90
N THR A 600 63.43 19.91 24.41
CA THR A 600 63.33 21.37 24.30
C THR A 600 63.31 22.06 25.67
N LYS A 601 62.74 21.42 26.70
CA LYS A 601 62.86 21.89 28.10
C LYS A 601 64.29 21.77 28.62
N ALA A 602 64.95 20.64 28.37
CA ALA A 602 66.33 20.39 28.82
C ALA A 602 67.37 21.30 28.15
N THR A 603 67.15 21.70 26.90
CA THR A 603 68.03 22.60 26.14
C THR A 603 67.64 24.09 26.25
N GLY A 604 66.62 24.42 27.03
CA GLY A 604 66.15 25.80 27.22
C GLY A 604 65.37 26.40 26.04
N ARG A 605 65.13 25.61 24.98
CA ARG A 605 64.45 26.05 23.73
C ARG A 605 62.92 26.04 23.81
N ASN A 606 62.32 25.54 24.88
CA ASN A 606 60.86 25.51 25.06
C ASN A 606 60.23 26.91 25.14
N THR A 607 61.00 27.95 25.47
CA THR A 607 60.54 29.36 25.50
C THR A 607 60.75 30.10 24.18
N ASP A 608 61.40 29.48 23.19
CA ASP A 608 61.67 30.10 21.91
C ASP A 608 60.39 30.25 21.10
N VAL A 609 60.04 31.50 20.80
CA VAL A 609 58.92 31.84 19.92
C VAL A 609 59.44 31.99 18.51
N CYS A 610 58.96 31.15 17.60
CA CYS A 610 59.31 31.17 16.20
C CYS A 610 58.16 31.73 15.35
N GLY A 611 58.50 32.51 14.32
CA GLY A 611 57.52 32.99 13.34
C GLY A 611 58.16 33.38 12.02
N ILE A 612 57.32 33.76 11.06
CA ILE A 612 57.75 34.02 9.67
C ILE A 612 57.86 35.53 9.43
N LYS A 613 59.04 35.99 9.02
CA LYS A 613 59.29 37.41 8.68
C LYS A 613 60.17 37.53 7.42
N LYS A 614 59.94 38.59 6.64
CA LYS A 614 60.75 38.90 5.45
C LYS A 614 62.01 39.67 5.86
N SER A 615 63.20 39.14 5.59
CA SER A 615 64.48 39.80 5.93
C SER A 615 64.78 40.94 4.95
N GLY A 616 65.12 42.12 5.48
CA GLY A 616 65.22 43.38 4.72
C GLY A 616 66.44 43.53 3.82
N LYS A 617 67.43 42.62 3.87
CA LYS A 617 68.66 42.74 3.06
C LYS A 617 68.69 41.89 1.78
N ASP A 618 68.00 40.74 1.75
CA ASP A 618 68.10 39.76 0.63
C ASP A 618 66.76 39.31 0.04
N GLY A 619 65.62 39.82 0.52
CA GLY A 619 64.29 39.35 0.06
C GLY A 619 63.92 37.91 0.47
N LYS A 620 64.82 37.19 1.16
CA LYS A 620 64.61 35.83 1.67
C LYS A 620 63.56 35.81 2.79
N VAL A 621 62.57 34.93 2.65
CA VAL A 621 61.61 34.58 3.71
C VAL A 621 62.22 33.44 4.53
N GLY A 622 62.31 33.59 5.84
CA GLY A 622 62.88 32.59 6.76
C GLY A 622 62.15 32.56 8.09
N VAL A 623 62.23 31.44 8.79
CA VAL A 623 61.80 31.36 10.20
C VAL A 623 62.82 32.15 11.02
N GLN A 624 62.34 33.10 11.81
CA GLN A 624 63.18 33.89 12.69
C GLN A 624 62.70 33.70 14.13
N LEU A 625 63.65 33.52 15.05
CA LEU A 625 63.37 33.54 16.49
C LEU A 625 62.88 34.95 16.86
N LEU A 626 61.61 35.06 17.23
CA LEU A 626 60.94 36.32 17.48
C LEU A 626 61.27 36.88 18.87
N ARG A 627 61.57 36.02 19.85
CA ARG A 627 61.97 36.41 21.21
C ARG A 627 62.59 35.22 21.96
N ASN A 628 63.75 35.45 22.59
CA ASN A 628 64.22 34.61 23.69
C ASN A 628 63.71 35.27 24.98
N ARG A 629 62.80 34.62 25.71
CA ARG A 629 62.46 35.07 27.08
C ARG A 629 63.45 34.37 28.00
N SER A 630 64.49 35.11 28.40
CA SER A 630 65.37 34.78 29.52
C SER A 630 64.56 34.56 30.79
#